data_AF-A0A9P4N9F0-F1
#
_entry.id   AF-A0A9P4N9F0-F1
#
_cell.length_a   1.000
_cell.length_b   1.000
_cell.length_c   1.000
_cell.angle_alpha   90.00
_cell.angle_beta   90.00
_cell.angle_gamma   90.00
#
_symmetry.space_group_name_H-M   'P 1'
#
loop_
_entity.id
_entity.type
_entity.pdbx_description
1 polymer ?
#
loop_
_entity_poly.entity_id
_entity_poly.type
_entity_poly.pdbx_seq_one_letter_code
_entity_poly.pdbx_strand_id
1 'polypeptide(L)'
;MLLTVRFLWFHKSGNDSPDSPMQSSFDPQEQCVDLLSTDRPWMRMLLRKRERGQCVPALSGIFKAGDEGLYSSALFNTLQKACGGDIPLDVLHDAFAQELRSRPLPERSAYPLPISRFVSGKRQGVRRSQSVRATKDSRPELSPRAQRYSVDLAERGLSKALSKRSRSNPILISTFNPILPDESAGSSWTQDLRHAHKFEGRTGISVTATELAALSIILGSPLTLAQMQRGSQEKSPQPTSVFGLSISGSPLGDGRYHISLKQHKRSLSQLPAKGSGYSTLYAKHIAAGSLPFSLDSKSISSTLITRETLEAVKLGKCLRTERSSASTSAAQFLSMLPSSRELNFHTFTESTASTSTSLLLRSIAELPFTGGLVPLASMPLVSTVRFVASAGLPPARLLQRLEALVDKVHRHSPNLQLFGPLFESNNAGLLFRERERLGKLATGTVTEESLADKVARMHRYITMLERLMALVPDMKQQDILFAVREATQKEIERSYEDAIAAASLGTNNNSSTEFQVFPAPATSPSKRYSSLSGRRSKRSSVSIASAPSSPCMPVSQETLTSPRSSSTFSVQNLGKDLESVLKTDLPFNIPTIAKVARLVLVAWTQSVQIVAWEDGENGLQFAGLDTLPRKMVMY
;
A
#
# COMPACT_ATOMS: atom_id res chain seq x y z
N MET A 1 29.54 -59.92 24.35
CA MET A 1 28.14 -60.37 24.18
C MET A 1 27.48 -59.50 23.12
N LEU A 2 27.08 -60.17 22.02
CA LEU A 2 26.07 -59.85 20.97
C LEU A 2 26.00 -58.41 20.38
N LEU A 3 26.46 -58.17 19.13
CA LEU A 3 25.82 -58.45 17.81
C LEU A 3 24.65 -57.46 17.53
N THR A 4 24.48 -56.79 16.38
CA THR A 4 24.85 -57.12 14.99
C THR A 4 24.68 -55.88 14.07
N VAL A 5 25.52 -55.80 13.05
CA VAL A 5 25.44 -54.89 11.88
C VAL A 5 24.45 -55.47 10.84
N ARG A 6 23.68 -54.63 10.14
CA ARG A 6 23.09 -54.98 8.84
C ARG A 6 23.21 -53.84 7.83
N PHE A 7 24.08 -54.09 6.86
CA PHE A 7 24.07 -53.55 5.51
C PHE A 7 22.81 -54.01 4.77
N LEU A 8 22.24 -53.13 3.94
CA LEU A 8 21.37 -53.54 2.82
C LEU A 8 21.74 -52.77 1.56
N TRP A 9 22.30 -53.53 0.63
CA TRP A 9 22.40 -53.30 -0.81
C TRP A 9 21.06 -52.89 -1.42
N PHE A 10 21.09 -51.91 -2.33
CA PHE A 10 20.05 -51.78 -3.36
C PHE A 10 20.69 -52.00 -4.73
N HIS A 11 20.21 -53.06 -5.39
CA HIS A 11 20.54 -53.40 -6.77
C HIS A 11 19.99 -52.34 -7.73
N LYS A 12 20.87 -51.91 -8.63
CA LYS A 12 20.60 -51.02 -9.76
C LYS A 12 20.18 -51.92 -10.93
N SER A 13 18.92 -51.83 -11.38
CA SER A 13 18.54 -52.34 -12.71
C SER A 13 18.72 -51.22 -13.73
N GLY A 14 19.57 -51.48 -14.73
CA GLY A 14 19.64 -50.67 -15.94
C GLY A 14 18.49 -51.06 -16.86
N ASN A 15 17.85 -50.06 -17.45
CA ASN A 15 17.02 -50.25 -18.62
C ASN A 15 17.45 -49.21 -19.64
N ASP A 16 18.15 -49.69 -20.68
CA ASP A 16 18.54 -48.92 -21.85
C ASP A 16 17.30 -48.68 -22.71
N SER A 17 17.00 -47.42 -23.01
CA SER A 17 16.02 -47.03 -24.03
C SER A 17 16.72 -46.16 -25.08
N PRO A 18 16.67 -46.52 -26.37
CA PRO A 18 17.37 -45.78 -27.42
C PRO A 18 16.60 -44.53 -27.86
N ASP A 19 17.37 -43.46 -28.08
CA ASP A 19 17.19 -42.34 -29.01
C ASP A 19 15.76 -41.82 -29.27
N SER A 20 15.37 -40.81 -28.49
CA SER A 20 14.37 -39.81 -28.90
C SER A 20 15.06 -38.50 -29.30
N PRO A 21 14.66 -37.88 -30.43
CA PRO A 21 15.29 -36.66 -30.93
C PRO A 21 15.03 -35.48 -29.99
N MET A 22 16.07 -34.66 -29.77
CA MET A 22 16.08 -33.44 -28.95
C MET A 22 14.98 -32.44 -29.39
N GLN A 23 13.77 -32.59 -28.86
CA GLN A 23 12.89 -31.44 -28.64
C GLN A 23 13.25 -30.87 -27.27
N SER A 24 13.83 -29.67 -27.26
CA SER A 24 14.02 -28.90 -26.05
C SER A 24 12.66 -28.54 -25.47
N SER A 25 12.09 -29.41 -24.63
CA SER A 25 10.96 -29.04 -23.80
C SER A 25 11.48 -28.00 -22.80
N PHE A 26 11.06 -26.75 -23.00
CA PHE A 26 11.19 -25.71 -22.00
C PHE A 26 10.19 -26.02 -20.90
N ASP A 27 10.54 -26.94 -20.01
CA ASP A 27 9.76 -27.16 -18.80
C ASP A 27 10.00 -25.96 -17.87
N PRO A 28 8.98 -25.16 -17.54
CA PRO A 28 9.15 -23.86 -16.89
C PRO A 28 9.49 -23.94 -15.39
N GLN A 29 9.91 -25.09 -14.89
CA GLN A 29 10.17 -25.34 -13.46
C GLN A 29 11.54 -25.99 -13.17
N GLU A 30 12.61 -25.59 -13.86
CA GLU A 30 13.96 -25.84 -13.31
C GLU A 30 14.15 -24.98 -12.03
N GLN A 31 13.72 -25.51 -10.88
CA GLN A 31 13.92 -24.88 -9.59
C GLN A 31 15.42 -24.87 -9.25
N CYS A 32 15.91 -23.74 -8.74
CA CYS A 32 17.32 -23.59 -8.36
C CYS A 32 17.74 -24.53 -7.19
N VAL A 33 16.77 -25.12 -6.48
CA VAL A 33 16.97 -25.76 -5.18
C VAL A 33 17.55 -27.18 -5.28
N ASP A 34 17.28 -27.93 -6.35
CA ASP A 34 17.65 -29.35 -6.46
C ASP A 34 19.17 -29.62 -6.60
N LEU A 35 19.98 -28.59 -6.80
CA LEU A 35 21.42 -28.74 -7.04
C LEU A 35 22.28 -28.60 -5.78
N LEU A 36 21.68 -28.27 -4.63
CA LEU A 36 22.41 -28.19 -3.36
C LEU A 36 22.39 -29.50 -2.57
N SER A 37 21.60 -30.50 -2.99
CA SER A 37 21.48 -31.81 -2.31
C SER A 37 22.44 -32.89 -2.81
N THR A 38 23.41 -32.60 -3.67
CA THR A 38 24.28 -33.64 -4.26
C THR A 38 25.68 -33.68 -3.64
N ASP A 39 25.85 -34.59 -2.69
CA ASP A 39 27.10 -34.99 -2.00
C ASP A 39 28.14 -35.69 -2.89
N ARG A 40 28.17 -35.42 -4.20
CA ARG A 40 29.12 -36.05 -5.13
C ARG A 40 30.05 -35.02 -5.78
N PRO A 41 31.18 -34.67 -5.12
CA PRO A 41 32.10 -33.62 -5.60
C PRO A 41 32.72 -33.94 -6.96
N TRP A 42 32.86 -35.21 -7.34
CA TRP A 42 33.49 -35.61 -8.60
C TRP A 42 32.62 -35.39 -9.85
N MET A 43 31.28 -35.45 -9.74
CA MET A 43 30.39 -35.17 -10.88
C MET A 43 30.43 -33.69 -11.31
N ARG A 44 30.88 -32.78 -10.44
CA ARG A 44 31.01 -31.35 -10.78
C ARG A 44 32.13 -31.07 -11.78
N MET A 45 33.12 -31.96 -11.95
CA MET A 45 34.23 -31.74 -12.90
C MET A 45 33.88 -32.12 -14.34
N LEU A 46 32.84 -32.93 -14.56
CA LEU A 46 32.46 -33.40 -15.90
C LEU A 46 31.29 -32.62 -16.54
N LEU A 47 30.55 -31.85 -15.75
CA LEU A 47 29.46 -31.03 -16.27
C LEU A 47 30.03 -29.74 -16.87
N ARG A 48 30.01 -29.64 -18.20
CA ARG A 48 30.26 -28.37 -18.91
C ARG A 48 29.44 -27.28 -18.23
N LYS A 49 30.13 -26.22 -17.78
CA LYS A 49 29.56 -25.04 -17.12
C LYS A 49 28.58 -24.38 -18.09
N ARG A 50 27.35 -24.88 -18.18
CA ARG A 50 26.25 -24.18 -18.86
C ARG A 50 26.19 -22.80 -18.22
N GLU A 51 26.18 -21.77 -19.05
CA GLU A 51 25.97 -20.39 -18.61
C GLU A 51 24.55 -20.28 -18.03
N ARG A 52 24.37 -20.77 -16.80
CA ARG A 52 23.13 -20.63 -16.07
C ARG A 52 23.01 -19.16 -15.70
N GLY A 53 21.91 -18.56 -16.15
CA GLY A 53 21.60 -17.16 -15.85
C GLY A 53 21.59 -16.88 -14.35
N GLN A 54 21.70 -15.60 -14.00
CA GLN A 54 21.68 -15.15 -12.61
C GLN A 54 20.38 -15.62 -11.91
N CYS A 55 20.50 -16.23 -10.73
CA CYS A 55 19.33 -16.57 -9.92
C CYS A 55 18.72 -15.29 -9.37
N VAL A 56 17.44 -15.07 -9.66
CA VAL A 56 16.65 -13.92 -9.20
C VAL A 56 15.33 -14.42 -8.58
N PRO A 57 14.77 -13.70 -7.59
CA PRO A 57 13.45 -14.01 -7.08
C PRO A 57 12.40 -13.95 -8.19
N ALA A 58 11.52 -14.95 -8.26
CA ALA A 58 10.33 -14.85 -9.08
C ALA A 58 9.35 -13.82 -8.50
N LEU A 59 8.35 -13.39 -9.29
CA LEU A 59 7.29 -12.51 -8.77
C LEU A 59 6.56 -13.16 -7.57
N SER A 60 6.33 -14.47 -7.60
CA SER A 60 5.75 -15.19 -6.46
C SER A 60 6.58 -15.02 -5.19
N GLY A 61 7.92 -15.17 -5.28
CA GLY A 61 8.83 -14.97 -4.15
C GLY A 61 8.82 -13.53 -3.64
N ILE A 62 8.74 -12.55 -4.54
CA ILE A 62 8.58 -11.15 -4.16
C ILE A 62 7.24 -10.95 -3.43
N PHE A 63 6.12 -11.49 -3.90
CA PHE A 63 4.83 -11.31 -3.21
C PHE A 63 4.77 -12.03 -1.86
N LYS A 64 5.28 -13.26 -1.77
CA LYS A 64 5.41 -14.00 -0.49
C LYS A 64 6.26 -13.23 0.52
N ALA A 65 7.35 -12.60 0.07
CA ALA A 65 8.16 -11.74 0.93
C ALA A 65 7.36 -10.53 1.44
N GLY A 66 6.51 -9.95 0.61
CA GLY A 66 5.60 -8.88 1.02
C GLY A 66 4.54 -9.35 2.02
N ASP A 67 4.03 -10.56 1.84
CA ASP A 67 3.04 -11.16 2.75
C ASP A 67 3.59 -11.48 4.13
N GLU A 68 4.86 -11.92 4.18
CA GLU A 68 5.65 -12.05 5.41
C GLU A 68 6.09 -10.69 5.98
N GLY A 69 5.73 -9.61 5.29
CA GLY A 69 5.97 -8.24 5.70
C GLY A 69 7.44 -7.84 5.65
N LEU A 70 8.19 -8.32 4.66
CA LEU A 70 9.55 -7.87 4.37
C LEU A 70 9.60 -6.50 3.67
N TYR A 71 8.53 -6.13 2.98
CA TYR A 71 8.34 -4.78 2.43
C TYR A 71 6.85 -4.48 2.37
N SER A 72 6.53 -3.21 2.13
CA SER A 72 5.16 -2.73 1.89
C SER A 72 5.01 -2.18 0.48
N SER A 73 3.81 -1.76 0.12
CA SER A 73 3.56 -1.09 -1.17
C SER A 73 4.41 0.17 -1.41
N ALA A 74 5.10 0.70 -0.39
CA ALA A 74 6.09 1.76 -0.53
C ALA A 74 7.25 1.41 -1.49
N LEU A 75 7.56 0.11 -1.67
CA LEU A 75 8.54 -0.37 -2.66
C LEU A 75 8.23 0.20 -4.06
N PHE A 76 6.96 0.22 -4.47
CA PHE A 76 6.55 0.66 -5.80
C PHE A 76 6.68 2.18 -6.00
N ASN A 77 6.74 2.97 -4.93
CA ASN A 77 7.04 4.40 -5.02
C ASN A 77 8.50 4.66 -5.39
N THR A 78 9.42 3.74 -5.09
CA THR A 78 10.84 3.90 -5.41
C THR A 78 11.16 3.67 -6.88
N LEU A 79 10.30 2.91 -7.58
CA LEU A 79 10.45 2.61 -9.01
C LEU A 79 10.33 3.86 -9.89
N GLN A 80 9.79 4.96 -9.35
CA GLN A 80 9.47 6.16 -10.11
C GLN A 80 10.68 6.99 -10.56
N LYS A 81 11.89 6.65 -10.12
CA LYS A 81 13.08 7.45 -10.38
C LYS A 81 13.58 7.34 -11.83
N ALA A 82 13.09 6.37 -12.60
CA ALA A 82 13.38 6.26 -14.02
C ALA A 82 12.47 7.20 -14.83
N CYS A 83 13.00 7.83 -15.88
CA CYS A 83 12.21 8.64 -16.80
C CYS A 83 11.04 7.80 -17.37
N GLY A 84 9.88 8.42 -17.60
CA GLY A 84 8.64 7.73 -17.96
C GLY A 84 8.77 6.75 -19.12
N GLY A 85 8.04 5.64 -19.07
CA GLY A 85 8.14 4.55 -20.04
C GLY A 85 8.11 3.17 -19.38
N ASP A 86 8.62 2.17 -20.08
CA ASP A 86 8.67 0.78 -19.61
C ASP A 86 9.72 0.63 -18.51
N ILE A 87 9.31 0.08 -17.37
CA ILE A 87 10.17 -0.23 -16.24
C ILE A 87 10.77 -1.62 -16.48
N PRO A 88 12.09 -1.72 -16.71
CA PRO A 88 12.73 -3.02 -16.86
C PRO A 88 12.67 -3.79 -15.54
N LEU A 89 12.58 -5.11 -15.64
CA LEU A 89 12.47 -6.00 -14.47
C LEU A 89 13.64 -5.82 -13.49
N ASP A 90 14.82 -5.49 -14.00
CA ASP A 90 16.01 -5.23 -13.18
C ASP A 90 15.81 -4.09 -12.17
N VAL A 91 15.03 -3.06 -12.51
CA VAL A 91 14.74 -1.95 -11.58
C VAL A 91 13.84 -2.41 -10.44
N LEU A 92 12.88 -3.30 -10.71
CA LEU A 92 12.06 -3.93 -9.67
C LEU A 92 12.91 -4.80 -8.74
N HIS A 93 13.79 -5.62 -9.30
CA HIS A 93 14.73 -6.44 -8.52
C HIS A 93 15.69 -5.60 -7.68
N ASP A 94 16.17 -4.47 -8.21
CA ASP A 94 17.08 -3.57 -7.49
C ASP A 94 16.38 -2.88 -6.31
N ALA A 95 15.12 -2.45 -6.51
CA ALA A 95 14.27 -1.90 -5.46
C ALA A 95 13.97 -2.95 -4.37
N PHE A 96 13.61 -4.17 -4.76
CA PHE A 96 13.40 -5.26 -3.81
C PHE A 96 14.68 -5.62 -3.04
N ALA A 97 15.82 -5.72 -3.72
CA ALA A 97 17.10 -5.94 -3.07
C ALA A 97 17.47 -4.79 -2.12
N GLN A 98 17.03 -3.56 -2.39
CA GLN A 98 17.25 -2.42 -1.50
C GLN A 98 16.43 -2.55 -0.21
N GLU A 99 15.16 -2.95 -0.30
CA GLU A 99 14.32 -3.21 0.89
C GLU A 99 14.91 -4.31 1.78
N LEU A 100 15.40 -5.41 1.18
CA LEU A 100 16.10 -6.46 1.92
C LEU A 100 17.42 -5.96 2.55
N ARG A 101 18.11 -4.98 1.91
CA ARG A 101 19.34 -4.40 2.46
C ARG A 101 19.10 -3.47 3.65
N SER A 102 17.97 -2.76 3.68
CA SER A 102 17.64 -1.86 4.79
C SER A 102 17.25 -2.57 6.07
N ARG A 103 16.99 -3.89 6.01
CA ARG A 103 16.68 -4.69 7.19
C ARG A 103 17.83 -4.76 8.20
N PRO A 104 17.51 -4.93 9.51
CA PRO A 104 18.51 -5.17 10.55
C PRO A 104 19.47 -6.31 10.19
N LEU A 105 20.73 -6.20 10.66
CA LEU A 105 21.75 -7.23 10.39
C LEU A 105 21.33 -8.65 10.84
N PRO A 106 20.68 -8.87 12.00
CA PRO A 106 20.24 -10.20 12.41
C PRO A 106 19.27 -10.86 11.42
N GLU A 107 18.30 -10.11 10.91
CA GLU A 107 17.36 -10.59 9.88
C GLU A 107 18.11 -10.97 8.59
N ARG A 108 19.06 -10.13 8.17
CA ARG A 108 19.82 -10.37 6.94
C ARG A 108 20.76 -11.58 7.02
N SER A 109 21.29 -11.89 8.21
CA SER A 109 22.11 -13.10 8.40
C SER A 109 21.32 -14.40 8.26
N ALA A 110 20.00 -14.37 8.43
CA ALA A 110 19.14 -15.53 8.23
C ALA A 110 18.85 -15.83 6.75
N TYR A 111 19.23 -14.94 5.82
CA TYR A 111 18.94 -15.14 4.40
C TYR A 111 19.72 -16.33 3.82
N PRO A 112 19.06 -17.25 3.11
CA PRO A 112 19.73 -18.30 2.37
C PRO A 112 20.79 -17.75 1.43
N LEU A 113 21.85 -18.54 1.20
CA LEU A 113 23.00 -18.13 0.39
C LEU A 113 22.60 -17.57 -1.01
N PRO A 114 21.62 -18.15 -1.74
CA PRO A 114 21.17 -17.58 -3.02
C PRO A 114 20.60 -16.17 -2.90
N ILE A 115 19.80 -15.90 -1.86
CA ILE A 115 19.23 -14.57 -1.58
C ILE A 115 20.34 -13.59 -1.18
N SER A 116 21.25 -14.01 -0.30
CA SER A 116 22.42 -13.21 0.09
C SER A 116 23.28 -12.82 -1.11
N ARG A 117 23.46 -13.74 -2.07
CA ARG A 117 24.14 -13.48 -3.36
C ARG A 117 23.35 -12.53 -4.25
N PHE A 118 22.04 -12.70 -4.38
CA PHE A 118 21.17 -11.79 -5.13
C PHE A 118 21.28 -10.36 -4.58
N VAL A 119 21.10 -10.19 -3.27
CA VAL A 119 21.18 -8.90 -2.57
C VAL A 119 22.55 -8.24 -2.74
N SER A 120 23.63 -9.03 -2.65
CA SER A 120 24.99 -8.53 -2.81
C SER A 120 25.36 -8.22 -4.26
N GLY A 121 24.82 -8.99 -5.22
CA GLY A 121 25.03 -8.79 -6.66
C GLY A 121 24.33 -7.54 -7.19
N LYS A 122 23.22 -7.13 -6.58
CA LYS A 122 22.52 -5.86 -6.88
C LYS A 122 23.09 -4.65 -6.15
N ARG A 123 24.31 -4.72 -5.62
CA ARG A 123 25.02 -3.52 -5.18
C ARG A 123 25.28 -2.69 -6.43
N GLN A 124 24.42 -1.68 -6.65
CA GLN A 124 24.73 -0.55 -7.51
C GLN A 124 26.17 -0.21 -7.23
N GLY A 125 27.01 -0.33 -8.27
CA GLY A 125 28.43 -0.05 -8.15
C GLY A 125 28.54 1.36 -7.61
N VAL A 126 28.67 1.47 -6.29
CA VAL A 126 29.49 2.48 -5.66
C VAL A 126 30.83 2.14 -6.26
N ARG A 127 31.05 2.69 -7.47
CA ARG A 127 32.35 2.84 -8.07
C ARG A 127 33.07 3.49 -6.92
N ARG A 128 33.84 2.68 -6.18
CA ARG A 128 34.97 3.18 -5.42
C ARG A 128 35.63 4.04 -6.48
N SER A 129 35.44 5.35 -6.36
CA SER A 129 36.17 6.33 -7.12
C SER A 129 37.57 5.80 -7.05
N GLN A 130 38.04 5.22 -8.16
CA GLN A 130 39.40 4.75 -8.23
C GLN A 130 40.16 5.98 -7.81
N SER A 131 40.78 5.90 -6.64
CA SER A 131 41.73 6.89 -6.20
C SER A 131 42.74 6.87 -7.32
N VAL A 132 42.58 7.82 -8.24
CA VAL A 132 43.55 8.10 -9.28
C VAL A 132 44.75 8.47 -8.46
N ARG A 133 45.66 7.50 -8.27
CA ARG A 133 47.02 7.80 -7.88
C ARG A 133 47.46 8.82 -8.90
N ALA A 134 47.57 10.07 -8.46
CA ALA A 134 48.15 11.14 -9.23
C ALA A 134 49.47 10.60 -9.75
N THR A 135 49.56 10.45 -11.07
CA THR A 135 50.79 10.10 -11.77
C THR A 135 51.81 11.16 -11.38
N LYS A 136 52.87 10.65 -10.77
CA LYS A 136 54.03 11.37 -10.29
C LYS A 136 54.82 11.84 -11.52
N ASP A 137 54.46 12.98 -12.10
CA ASP A 137 55.31 13.74 -13.02
C ASP A 137 54.78 15.18 -13.18
N SER A 138 55.15 16.05 -12.24
CA SER A 138 55.40 17.49 -12.46
C SER A 138 55.75 18.15 -11.14
N ARG A 139 57.06 18.19 -10.88
CA ARG A 139 57.71 19.06 -9.90
C ARG A 139 57.44 20.53 -10.32
N PRO A 140 57.00 21.39 -9.40
CA PRO A 140 57.88 22.49 -9.04
C PRO A 140 58.05 22.62 -7.52
N GLU A 141 59.06 23.37 -7.20
CA GLU A 141 59.84 23.34 -5.98
C GLU A 141 59.22 24.10 -4.79
N LEU A 142 59.54 23.59 -3.60
CA LEU A 142 59.69 24.28 -2.30
C LEU A 142 58.45 24.50 -1.40
N SER A 143 58.43 23.79 -0.27
CA SER A 143 58.55 24.39 1.08
C SER A 143 59.02 23.32 2.09
N PRO A 144 59.77 23.69 3.16
CA PRO A 144 60.48 22.73 3.98
C PRO A 144 59.59 22.01 5.00
N ARG A 145 59.95 20.75 5.16
CA ARG A 145 59.29 19.67 5.89
C ARG A 145 59.46 19.86 7.40
N ALA A 146 58.35 20.00 8.14
CA ALA A 146 58.36 19.76 9.58
C ALA A 146 58.39 18.24 9.83
N GLN A 147 59.51 17.74 10.36
CA GLN A 147 59.63 16.39 10.90
C GLN A 147 58.62 16.23 12.04
N ARG A 148 57.67 15.31 11.88
CA ARG A 148 56.92 14.75 13.00
C ARG A 148 57.14 13.25 13.04
N TYR A 149 57.59 12.86 14.23
CA TYR A 149 57.82 11.52 14.76
C TYR A 149 56.86 10.46 14.23
N SER A 150 57.45 9.33 13.83
CA SER A 150 56.80 8.03 13.79
C SER A 150 56.28 7.68 15.18
N VAL A 151 54.96 7.76 15.34
CA VAL A 151 54.24 7.24 16.51
C VAL A 151 53.59 5.92 16.11
N ASP A 152 53.76 4.96 17.02
CA ASP A 152 53.40 3.54 16.97
C ASP A 152 52.13 3.16 16.21
N LEU A 153 52.30 2.11 15.41
CA LEU A 153 51.27 1.48 14.58
C LEU A 153 50.58 0.30 15.31
N ALA A 154 50.55 0.31 16.64
CA ALA A 154 50.07 -0.82 17.44
C ALA A 154 48.76 -0.59 18.22
N GLU A 155 48.21 0.63 18.30
CA GLU A 155 47.01 0.92 19.12
C GLU A 155 45.83 1.55 18.36
N ARG A 156 45.70 1.30 17.05
CA ARG A 156 44.43 1.56 16.33
C ARG A 156 43.36 0.49 16.59
N GLY A 157 43.37 -0.04 17.81
CA GLY A 157 42.34 -0.91 18.36
C GLY A 157 41.05 -0.13 18.61
N LEU A 158 39.98 -0.57 17.96
CA LEU A 158 38.60 -0.58 18.49
C LEU A 158 37.94 0.75 18.89
N SER A 159 38.48 1.92 18.56
CA SER A 159 37.74 3.19 18.63
C SER A 159 36.91 3.46 17.37
N LYS A 160 36.29 2.41 16.79
CA LYS A 160 34.96 2.58 16.18
C LYS A 160 34.00 2.79 17.35
N ALA A 161 34.06 3.99 17.92
CA ALA A 161 32.97 4.55 18.67
C ALA A 161 31.76 4.40 17.76
N LEU A 162 30.96 3.36 18.01
CA LEU A 162 29.54 3.36 17.77
C LEU A 162 29.06 4.58 18.54
N SER A 163 29.21 5.77 17.94
CA SER A 163 28.50 6.98 18.30
C SER A 163 27.08 6.46 18.37
N LYS A 164 26.61 6.23 19.60
CA LYS A 164 25.23 5.92 19.94
C LYS A 164 24.48 7.10 19.37
N ARG A 165 24.15 7.00 18.07
CA ARG A 165 23.49 8.03 17.30
C ARG A 165 22.31 8.36 18.18
N SER A 166 22.35 9.59 18.70
CA SER A 166 21.35 10.14 19.60
C SER A 166 20.01 9.51 19.25
N ARG A 167 19.35 8.91 20.22
CA ARG A 167 18.00 8.36 20.10
C ARG A 167 17.06 9.54 19.81
N SER A 168 17.20 10.14 18.64
CA SER A 168 16.27 11.12 18.12
C SER A 168 14.94 10.40 18.08
N ASN A 169 13.94 10.98 18.76
CA ASN A 169 12.59 10.47 18.70
C ASN A 169 12.22 10.15 17.25
N PRO A 170 11.59 9.00 17.01
CA PRO A 170 11.27 8.57 15.66
C PRO A 170 10.43 9.67 14.99
N ILE A 171 10.68 9.89 13.71
CA ILE A 171 9.88 10.86 12.95
C ILE A 171 8.46 10.33 12.73
N LEU A 172 8.33 9.01 12.54
CA LEU A 172 7.07 8.28 12.35
C LEU A 172 7.11 6.99 13.19
N ILE A 173 5.97 6.62 13.80
CA ILE A 173 5.78 5.28 14.34
C ILE A 173 5.12 4.44 13.25
N SER A 174 5.86 3.48 12.70
CA SER A 174 5.38 2.63 11.61
C SER A 174 4.10 1.90 12.01
N THR A 175 3.06 2.07 11.22
CA THR A 175 1.83 1.24 11.28
C THR A 175 2.04 -0.10 10.60
N PHE A 176 3.12 -0.27 9.85
CA PHE A 176 3.53 -1.56 9.31
C PHE A 176 4.19 -2.37 10.40
N ASN A 177 3.35 -3.16 11.08
CA ASN A 177 3.79 -4.16 12.03
C ASN A 177 3.45 -5.52 11.41
N PRO A 178 4.42 -6.22 10.77
CA PRO A 178 4.17 -7.56 10.31
C PRO A 178 3.80 -8.40 11.53
N ILE A 179 2.75 -9.22 11.42
CA ILE A 179 2.44 -10.17 12.48
C ILE A 179 3.67 -11.07 12.59
N LEU A 180 4.39 -10.98 13.72
CA LEU A 180 5.70 -11.60 13.90
C LEU A 180 5.55 -13.09 13.64
N PRO A 181 6.22 -13.64 12.61
CA PRO A 181 6.27 -15.08 12.44
C PRO A 181 6.90 -15.70 13.67
N ASP A 182 6.42 -16.87 14.06
CA ASP A 182 7.14 -17.74 14.97
C ASP A 182 8.54 -17.99 14.38
N GLU A 183 9.60 -17.67 15.15
CA GLU A 183 11.00 -17.68 14.70
C GLU A 183 11.47 -19.06 14.20
N SER A 184 10.72 -20.12 14.53
CA SER A 184 11.01 -21.50 14.16
C SER A 184 10.72 -21.84 12.70
N ALA A 185 9.91 -21.04 11.98
CA ALA A 185 9.49 -21.37 10.62
C ALA A 185 10.39 -20.71 9.57
N GLY A 186 11.05 -21.53 8.75
CA GLY A 186 11.83 -21.04 7.61
C GLY A 186 10.98 -20.19 6.65
N SER A 187 11.55 -19.11 6.13
CA SER A 187 10.84 -18.14 5.30
C SER A 187 10.51 -18.70 3.91
N SER A 188 9.22 -18.89 3.63
CA SER A 188 8.70 -19.55 2.43
C SER A 188 9.11 -18.87 1.12
N TRP A 189 9.21 -17.53 1.14
CA TRP A 189 9.50 -16.73 -0.04
C TRP A 189 10.88 -16.99 -0.66
N THR A 190 11.82 -17.49 0.14
CA THR A 190 13.21 -17.73 -0.31
C THR A 190 13.36 -18.92 -1.24
N GLN A 191 12.34 -19.78 -1.31
CA GLN A 191 12.32 -20.98 -2.15
C GLN A 191 11.98 -20.64 -3.61
N ASP A 192 11.34 -19.50 -3.86
CA ASP A 192 10.84 -19.08 -5.17
C ASP A 192 11.90 -18.34 -6.00
N LEU A 193 13.06 -18.98 -6.21
CA LEU A 193 14.14 -18.46 -7.03
C LEU A 193 14.14 -19.12 -8.42
N ARG A 194 14.21 -18.29 -9.47
CA ARG A 194 14.30 -18.75 -10.86
C ARG A 194 15.60 -18.25 -11.51
N HIS A 195 16.09 -19.00 -12.49
CA HIS A 195 17.15 -18.50 -13.36
C HIS A 195 16.61 -17.42 -14.28
N ALA A 196 17.19 -16.22 -14.23
CA ALA A 196 16.88 -15.18 -15.19
C ALA A 196 17.31 -15.62 -16.59
N HIS A 197 16.42 -15.42 -17.56
CA HIS A 197 16.73 -15.57 -18.98
C HIS A 197 17.15 -14.22 -19.56
N LYS A 198 17.97 -14.23 -20.62
CA LYS A 198 18.26 -13.00 -21.37
C LYS A 198 17.32 -12.94 -22.56
N PHE A 199 16.42 -11.96 -22.58
CA PHE A 199 15.58 -11.63 -23.72
C PHE A 199 16.02 -10.28 -24.27
N GLU A 200 16.48 -10.24 -25.52
CA GLU A 200 16.95 -9.00 -26.16
C GLU A 200 18.01 -8.24 -25.34
N GLY A 201 18.89 -8.97 -24.66
CA GLY A 201 19.93 -8.41 -23.79
C GLY A 201 19.44 -7.93 -22.41
N ARG A 202 18.14 -8.05 -22.11
CA ARG A 202 17.54 -7.72 -20.81
C ARG A 202 17.28 -8.96 -19.97
N THR A 203 17.33 -8.81 -18.65
CA THR A 203 17.00 -9.84 -17.68
C THR A 203 15.49 -10.07 -17.68
N GLY A 204 15.04 -11.28 -17.99
CA GLY A 204 13.63 -11.65 -17.98
C GLY A 204 13.33 -12.90 -17.17
N ILE A 205 12.07 -13.01 -16.72
CA ILE A 205 11.52 -14.17 -16.02
C ILE A 205 10.22 -14.62 -16.66
N SER A 206 9.91 -15.91 -16.55
CA SER A 206 8.55 -16.41 -16.82
C SER A 206 7.60 -15.89 -15.74
N VAL A 207 6.39 -15.50 -16.16
CA VAL A 207 5.34 -15.00 -15.26
C VAL A 207 4.09 -15.87 -15.41
N THR A 208 3.46 -16.24 -14.30
CA THR A 208 2.20 -16.97 -14.31
C THR A 208 0.99 -16.03 -14.30
N ALA A 209 -0.18 -16.54 -14.68
CA ALA A 209 -1.45 -15.80 -14.57
C ALA A 209 -1.73 -15.33 -13.14
N THR A 210 -1.45 -16.19 -12.15
CA THR A 210 -1.66 -15.90 -10.72
C THR A 210 -0.69 -14.86 -10.18
N GLU A 211 0.57 -14.86 -10.63
CA GLU A 211 1.55 -13.80 -10.31
C GLU A 211 1.10 -12.45 -10.88
N LEU A 212 0.61 -12.43 -12.12
CA LEU A 212 0.14 -11.21 -12.77
C LEU A 212 -1.11 -10.63 -12.11
N ALA A 213 -2.05 -11.50 -11.72
CA ALA A 213 -3.24 -11.13 -10.97
C ALA A 213 -2.90 -10.56 -9.58
N ALA A 214 -1.98 -11.19 -8.85
CA ALA A 214 -1.50 -10.67 -7.57
C ALA A 214 -0.86 -9.29 -7.74
N LEU A 215 -0.02 -9.10 -8.77
CA LEU A 215 0.58 -7.81 -9.08
C LEU A 215 -0.49 -6.74 -9.39
N SER A 216 -1.50 -7.10 -10.18
CA SER A 216 -2.62 -6.23 -10.55
C SER A 216 -3.39 -5.74 -9.32
N ILE A 217 -3.67 -6.63 -8.36
CA ILE A 217 -4.31 -6.28 -7.09
C ILE A 217 -3.41 -5.39 -6.24
N ILE A 218 -2.15 -5.77 -6.05
CA ILE A 218 -1.19 -5.02 -5.23
C ILE A 218 -0.99 -3.61 -5.78
N LEU A 219 -0.93 -3.43 -7.10
CA LEU A 219 -0.78 -2.13 -7.74
C LEU A 219 -2.09 -1.36 -7.92
N GLY A 220 -3.24 -1.96 -7.60
CA GLY A 220 -4.56 -1.44 -7.96
C GLY A 220 -4.64 -1.03 -9.44
N SER A 221 -4.09 -1.85 -10.33
CA SER A 221 -4.03 -1.58 -11.77
C SER A 221 -4.74 -2.71 -12.51
N PRO A 222 -5.80 -2.46 -13.29
CA PRO A 222 -6.34 -3.49 -14.16
C PRO A 222 -5.30 -3.91 -15.19
N LEU A 223 -5.35 -5.19 -15.57
CA LEU A 223 -4.48 -5.73 -16.60
C LEU A 223 -5.02 -5.36 -17.99
N THR A 224 -4.18 -4.77 -18.84
CA THR A 224 -4.53 -4.47 -20.23
C THR A 224 -3.75 -5.37 -21.19
N LEU A 225 -4.42 -6.32 -21.84
CA LEU A 225 -3.83 -7.18 -22.87
C LEU A 225 -4.31 -6.77 -24.26
N ALA A 226 -3.38 -6.45 -25.17
CA ALA A 226 -3.69 -5.88 -26.49
C ALA A 226 -4.60 -6.77 -27.36
N GLN A 227 -4.59 -8.08 -27.17
CA GLN A 227 -5.37 -9.02 -27.99
C GLN A 227 -6.87 -9.02 -27.66
N MET A 228 -7.26 -8.59 -26.45
CA MET A 228 -8.68 -8.50 -26.04
C MET A 228 -9.41 -7.30 -26.65
N GLN A 229 -8.71 -6.30 -27.18
CA GLN A 229 -9.30 -5.04 -27.65
C GLN A 229 -9.54 -4.97 -29.17
N ARG A 230 -9.53 -6.09 -29.89
CA ARG A 230 -9.65 -6.11 -31.37
C ARG A 230 -10.96 -5.55 -31.95
N GLY A 231 -11.95 -5.18 -31.14
CA GLY A 231 -13.27 -4.73 -31.61
C GLY A 231 -13.62 -3.25 -31.40
N SER A 232 -12.89 -2.49 -30.56
CA SER A 232 -13.25 -1.10 -30.24
C SER A 232 -12.01 -0.22 -30.17
N GLN A 233 -11.73 0.51 -31.25
CA GLN A 233 -10.64 1.50 -31.34
C GLN A 233 -10.89 2.80 -30.54
N GLU A 234 -11.87 2.83 -29.64
CA GLU A 234 -11.99 3.97 -28.73
C GLU A 234 -10.80 3.95 -27.77
N LYS A 235 -9.93 4.95 -27.92
CA LYS A 235 -8.85 5.28 -26.98
C LYS A 235 -9.47 5.70 -25.65
N SER A 236 -10.05 4.77 -24.90
CA SER A 236 -10.42 5.03 -23.53
C SER A 236 -9.13 5.36 -22.77
N PRO A 237 -9.10 6.46 -22.00
CA PRO A 237 -7.92 6.83 -21.23
C PRO A 237 -7.57 5.65 -20.33
N GLN A 238 -6.35 5.12 -20.48
CA GLN A 238 -5.93 3.99 -19.65
C GLN A 238 -6.04 4.39 -18.18
N PRO A 239 -6.77 3.62 -17.37
CA PRO A 239 -6.97 3.96 -15.96
C PRO A 239 -5.60 4.05 -15.30
N THR A 240 -5.31 5.22 -14.73
CA THR A 240 -4.04 5.46 -14.06
C THR A 240 -4.02 4.66 -12.75
N SER A 241 -3.13 3.67 -12.66
CA SER A 241 -2.87 2.90 -11.45
C SER A 241 -2.55 3.79 -10.26
N VAL A 242 -2.81 3.25 -9.06
CA VAL A 242 -2.38 3.77 -7.74
C VAL A 242 -0.96 4.34 -7.75
N PHE A 243 -0.03 3.58 -8.33
CA PHE A 243 1.38 3.96 -8.36
C PHE A 243 1.80 4.62 -9.68
N GLY A 244 0.85 5.03 -10.52
CA GLY A 244 1.15 5.39 -11.89
C GLY A 244 1.88 4.27 -12.62
N LEU A 245 1.62 3.01 -12.27
CA LEU A 245 2.22 1.82 -12.87
C LEU A 245 1.13 1.00 -13.54
N SER A 246 1.06 1.01 -14.87
CA SER A 246 0.13 0.14 -15.58
C SER A 246 0.81 -1.16 -15.99
N ILE A 247 0.07 -2.26 -15.95
CA ILE A 247 0.51 -3.54 -16.47
C ILE A 247 -0.02 -3.70 -17.88
N SER A 248 0.87 -3.86 -18.87
CA SER A 248 0.49 -4.10 -20.26
C SER A 248 1.11 -5.36 -20.82
N GLY A 249 0.35 -6.07 -21.66
CA GLY A 249 0.83 -7.25 -22.37
C GLY A 249 0.73 -7.12 -23.88
N SER A 250 1.81 -7.47 -24.59
CA SER A 250 1.86 -7.55 -26.05
C SER A 250 2.24 -8.97 -26.51
N PRO A 251 1.61 -9.52 -27.55
CA PRO A 251 2.01 -10.83 -28.09
C PRO A 251 3.40 -10.73 -28.74
N LEU A 252 4.24 -11.75 -28.53
CA LEU A 252 5.46 -11.99 -29.29
C LEU A 252 5.14 -12.85 -30.52
N GLY A 253 6.04 -12.86 -31.51
CA GLY A 253 5.90 -13.67 -32.74
C GLY A 253 5.88 -15.18 -32.52
N ASP A 254 6.30 -15.66 -31.34
CA ASP A 254 6.32 -17.08 -30.97
C ASP A 254 5.07 -17.54 -30.17
N GLY A 255 4.06 -16.68 -30.08
CA GLY A 255 2.83 -16.94 -29.33
C GLY A 255 2.95 -16.74 -27.81
N ARG A 256 4.12 -16.37 -27.29
CA ARG A 256 4.25 -15.91 -25.90
C ARG A 256 3.77 -14.48 -25.77
N TYR A 257 3.62 -14.03 -24.53
CA TYR A 257 3.27 -12.65 -24.21
C TYR A 257 4.38 -11.94 -23.46
N HIS A 258 4.70 -10.73 -23.90
CA HIS A 258 5.62 -9.82 -23.22
C HIS A 258 4.80 -8.97 -22.27
N ILE A 259 5.06 -9.11 -20.98
CA ILE A 259 4.46 -8.33 -19.91
C ILE A 259 5.42 -7.21 -19.55
N SER A 260 4.94 -5.97 -19.64
CA SER A 260 5.70 -4.76 -19.31
C SER A 260 4.97 -3.97 -18.22
N LEU A 261 5.75 -3.38 -17.31
CA LEU A 261 5.26 -2.37 -16.38
C LEU A 261 5.54 -1.00 -16.97
N LYS A 262 4.51 -0.19 -17.21
CA LYS A 262 4.67 1.16 -17.74
C LYS A 262 4.46 2.20 -16.65
N GLN A 263 5.43 3.11 -16.54
CA GLN A 263 5.35 4.24 -15.64
C GLN A 263 4.67 5.42 -16.32
N HIS A 264 3.64 5.93 -15.65
CA HIS A 264 2.91 7.14 -16.01
C HIS A 264 3.35 8.32 -15.14
N LYS A 265 3.31 9.52 -15.73
CA LYS A 265 3.58 10.75 -15.00
C LYS A 265 2.46 10.99 -13.98
N ARG A 266 2.82 11.04 -12.70
CA ARG A 266 1.89 11.41 -11.62
C ARG A 266 1.77 12.93 -11.49
N SER A 267 0.59 13.40 -11.13
CA SER A 267 0.41 14.79 -10.67
C SER A 267 1.05 15.01 -9.29
N LEU A 268 1.24 16.26 -8.90
CA LEU A 268 1.77 16.60 -7.56
C LEU A 268 0.89 16.07 -6.42
N SER A 269 -0.44 15.97 -6.62
CA SER A 269 -1.37 15.41 -5.63
C SER A 269 -1.24 13.90 -5.45
N GLN A 270 -0.71 13.21 -6.47
CA GLN A 270 -0.53 11.75 -6.52
C GLN A 270 0.86 11.30 -6.07
N LEU A 271 1.77 12.25 -5.79
CA LEU A 271 3.09 11.92 -5.29
C LEU A 271 3.00 11.40 -3.85
N PRO A 272 3.80 10.38 -3.52
CA PRO A 272 3.64 9.64 -2.28
C PRO A 272 4.06 10.46 -1.06
N ALA A 273 3.36 10.22 0.06
CA ALA A 273 3.84 10.59 1.39
C ALA A 273 4.94 9.61 1.86
N LYS A 274 5.68 9.99 2.91
CA LYS A 274 6.79 9.20 3.47
C LYS A 274 6.36 8.09 4.44
N GLY A 275 5.06 7.84 4.60
CA GLY A 275 4.54 6.80 5.49
C GLY A 275 4.77 5.38 4.99
N SER A 276 4.32 4.40 5.77
CA SER A 276 4.63 2.98 5.57
C SER A 276 3.99 2.31 4.36
N GLY A 277 3.06 2.92 3.62
CA GLY A 277 2.36 2.29 2.49
C GLY A 277 1.15 1.45 2.92
N TYR A 278 0.95 0.28 2.31
CA TYR A 278 -0.01 -0.78 2.70
C TYR A 278 0.58 -2.18 2.53
N SER A 279 0.04 -3.17 3.26
CA SER A 279 0.48 -4.56 3.20
C SER A 279 -0.01 -5.27 1.93
N THR A 280 0.86 -6.07 1.28
CA THR A 280 0.48 -6.86 0.09
C THR A 280 -0.49 -7.98 0.46
N LEU A 281 -0.33 -8.57 1.65
CA LEU A 281 -1.24 -9.57 2.20
C LEU A 281 -2.64 -8.98 2.32
N TYR A 282 -2.77 -7.85 3.03
CA TYR A 282 -4.06 -7.20 3.20
C TYR A 282 -4.64 -6.71 1.87
N ALA A 283 -3.81 -6.29 0.90
CA ALA A 283 -4.31 -5.90 -0.42
C ALA A 283 -5.04 -7.06 -1.11
N LYS A 284 -4.48 -8.27 -1.08
CA LYS A 284 -5.12 -9.47 -1.62
C LYS A 284 -6.39 -9.85 -0.84
N HIS A 285 -6.28 -9.89 0.48
CA HIS A 285 -7.38 -10.33 1.34
C HIS A 285 -8.60 -9.40 1.29
N ILE A 286 -8.39 -8.09 1.43
CA ILE A 286 -9.47 -7.10 1.41
C ILE A 286 -10.10 -7.01 0.02
N ALA A 287 -9.32 -7.09 -1.06
CA ALA A 287 -9.86 -7.17 -2.42
C ALA A 287 -10.81 -8.37 -2.57
N ALA A 288 -10.47 -9.52 -1.97
CA ALA A 288 -11.30 -10.72 -1.92
C ALA A 288 -12.40 -10.68 -0.83
N GLY A 289 -12.55 -9.57 -0.09
CA GLY A 289 -13.57 -9.43 0.95
C GLY A 289 -13.31 -10.17 2.25
N SER A 290 -12.04 -10.47 2.54
CA SER A 290 -11.63 -11.15 3.77
C SER A 290 -10.74 -10.26 4.66
N LEU A 291 -10.82 -10.47 5.97
CA LEU A 291 -10.02 -9.79 6.99
C LEU A 291 -9.13 -10.82 7.71
N PRO A 292 -7.80 -10.79 7.51
CA PRO A 292 -6.87 -11.59 8.29
C PRO A 292 -6.96 -11.20 9.77
N PHE A 293 -7.03 -12.19 10.67
CA PHE A 293 -7.06 -11.95 12.12
C PHE A 293 -6.04 -12.78 12.90
N SER A 294 -5.56 -13.89 12.32
CA SER A 294 -4.45 -14.67 12.88
C SER A 294 -3.50 -15.09 11.78
N LEU A 295 -2.20 -15.11 12.10
CA LEU A 295 -1.14 -15.48 11.17
C LEU A 295 -0.18 -16.43 11.89
N ASP A 296 -0.35 -17.72 11.66
CA ASP A 296 0.47 -18.80 12.24
C ASP A 296 1.59 -19.16 11.28
N SER A 297 2.65 -19.84 11.73
CA SER A 297 3.79 -20.23 10.88
C SER A 297 3.41 -20.92 9.56
N LYS A 298 2.30 -21.67 9.54
CA LYS A 298 1.83 -22.42 8.37
C LYS A 298 0.62 -21.82 7.68
N SER A 299 -0.20 -21.04 8.39
CA SER A 299 -1.52 -20.65 7.90
C SER A 299 -1.93 -19.22 8.24
N ILE A 300 -2.86 -18.68 7.45
CA ILE A 300 -3.47 -17.36 7.60
C ILE A 300 -4.95 -17.59 7.86
N SER A 301 -5.40 -17.27 9.07
CA SER A 301 -6.82 -17.35 9.41
C SER A 301 -7.48 -16.01 9.10
N SER A 302 -8.47 -16.04 8.20
CA SER A 302 -9.14 -14.84 7.69
C SER A 302 -10.65 -15.01 7.76
N THR A 303 -11.34 -13.94 8.13
CA THR A 303 -12.80 -13.93 8.12
C THR A 303 -13.33 -13.33 6.82
N LEU A 304 -14.12 -14.09 6.08
CA LEU A 304 -14.81 -13.66 4.88
C LEU A 304 -16.06 -12.86 5.27
N ILE A 305 -16.17 -11.63 4.77
CA ILE A 305 -17.31 -10.76 5.01
C ILE A 305 -18.29 -10.90 3.84
N THR A 306 -19.43 -11.52 4.13
CA THR A 306 -20.49 -11.76 3.15
C THR A 306 -21.63 -10.76 3.30
N ARG A 307 -22.63 -10.81 2.41
CA ARG A 307 -23.82 -9.97 2.52
C ARG A 307 -24.64 -10.35 3.76
N GLU A 308 -24.70 -11.64 4.09
CA GLU A 308 -25.38 -12.14 5.30
C GLU A 308 -24.70 -11.59 6.56
N THR A 309 -23.36 -11.51 6.55
CA THR A 309 -22.60 -10.88 7.64
C THR A 309 -23.02 -9.42 7.80
N LEU A 310 -23.09 -8.65 6.71
CA LEU A 310 -23.51 -7.24 6.74
C LEU A 310 -24.92 -7.07 7.32
N GLU A 311 -25.88 -7.87 6.87
CA GLU A 311 -27.26 -7.77 7.34
C GLU A 311 -27.38 -8.14 8.83
N ALA A 312 -26.67 -9.19 9.27
CA ALA A 312 -26.65 -9.55 10.69
C ALA A 312 -26.00 -8.46 11.56
N VAL A 313 -24.93 -7.81 11.08
CA VAL A 313 -24.28 -6.66 11.75
C VAL A 313 -25.23 -5.46 11.83
N LYS A 314 -25.96 -5.12 10.75
CA LYS A 314 -26.93 -4.02 10.76
C LYS A 314 -28.07 -4.24 11.76
N LEU A 315 -28.50 -5.49 11.90
CA LEU A 315 -29.54 -5.90 12.84
C LEU A 315 -29.04 -6.01 14.29
N GLY A 316 -27.75 -5.75 14.55
CA GLY A 316 -27.17 -5.85 15.88
C GLY A 316 -27.13 -7.28 16.44
N LYS A 317 -27.16 -8.30 15.56
CA LYS A 317 -27.17 -9.69 16.00
C LYS A 317 -25.81 -10.13 16.54
N CYS A 318 -25.84 -11.05 17.49
CA CYS A 318 -24.63 -11.71 17.99
C CYS A 318 -24.10 -12.68 16.94
N LEU A 319 -22.81 -12.56 16.60
CA LEU A 319 -22.15 -13.38 15.59
C LEU A 319 -21.25 -14.43 16.24
N ARG A 320 -21.19 -15.61 15.62
CA ARG A 320 -20.23 -16.67 15.90
C ARG A 320 -19.30 -16.86 14.72
N THR A 321 -18.01 -16.96 14.98
CA THR A 321 -17.03 -17.35 13.96
C THR A 321 -17.08 -18.85 13.73
N GLU A 322 -17.29 -19.27 12.49
CA GLU A 322 -17.26 -20.67 12.08
C GLU A 322 -16.28 -20.87 10.95
N ARG A 323 -15.62 -22.05 10.90
CA ARG A 323 -14.75 -22.39 9.78
C ARG A 323 -15.63 -22.57 8.54
N SER A 324 -15.33 -21.83 7.49
CA SER A 324 -16.12 -21.87 6.28
C SER A 324 -15.61 -22.96 5.35
N SER A 325 -16.49 -23.87 4.95
CA SER A 325 -16.30 -24.68 3.74
C SER A 325 -16.84 -23.96 2.49
N ALA A 326 -17.51 -22.81 2.67
CA ALA A 326 -18.10 -22.05 1.58
C ALA A 326 -17.00 -21.48 0.70
N SER A 327 -17.06 -21.84 -0.58
CA SER A 327 -16.06 -21.53 -1.58
C SER A 327 -16.61 -20.43 -2.49
N THR A 328 -16.55 -19.17 -2.05
CA THR A 328 -16.92 -18.04 -2.91
C THR A 328 -15.89 -17.86 -4.02
N SER A 329 -16.28 -17.29 -5.16
CA SER A 329 -15.36 -17.00 -6.28
C SER A 329 -14.15 -16.20 -5.83
N ALA A 330 -14.37 -15.22 -4.93
CA ALA A 330 -13.31 -14.42 -4.33
C ALA A 330 -12.34 -15.25 -3.46
N ALA A 331 -12.85 -16.15 -2.62
CA ALA A 331 -12.03 -17.01 -1.77
C ALA A 331 -11.25 -18.05 -2.59
N GLN A 332 -11.88 -18.65 -3.60
CA GLN A 332 -11.21 -19.53 -4.57
C GLN A 332 -10.08 -18.79 -5.28
N PHE A 333 -10.36 -17.59 -5.80
CA PHE A 333 -9.37 -16.77 -6.45
C PHE A 333 -8.20 -16.45 -5.54
N LEU A 334 -8.47 -16.00 -4.31
CA LEU A 334 -7.44 -15.69 -3.32
C LEU A 334 -6.56 -16.91 -2.99
N SER A 335 -7.15 -18.12 -2.94
CA SER A 335 -6.41 -19.37 -2.71
C SER A 335 -5.47 -19.77 -3.85
N MET A 336 -5.74 -19.30 -5.08
CA MET A 336 -4.88 -19.54 -6.24
C MET A 336 -3.69 -18.56 -6.34
N LEU A 337 -3.76 -17.41 -5.65
CA LEU A 337 -2.70 -16.41 -5.70
C LEU A 337 -1.43 -16.91 -4.99
N PRO A 338 -0.24 -16.44 -5.40
CA PRO A 338 0.97 -16.68 -4.64
C PRO A 338 0.80 -16.19 -3.20
N SER A 339 0.90 -17.11 -2.25
CA SER A 339 0.76 -16.85 -0.81
C SER A 339 1.95 -17.47 -0.07
N SER A 340 2.40 -16.80 0.98
CA SER A 340 3.46 -17.33 1.85
C SER A 340 2.97 -18.52 2.68
N ARG A 341 1.66 -18.65 2.89
CA ARG A 341 1.04 -19.57 3.85
C ARG A 341 -0.33 -20.06 3.37
N GLU A 342 -0.77 -21.18 3.92
CA GLU A 342 -2.09 -21.76 3.62
C GLU A 342 -3.21 -20.86 4.15
N LEU A 343 -4.36 -20.80 3.45
CA LEU A 343 -5.46 -19.93 3.86
C LEU A 343 -6.54 -20.73 4.57
N ASN A 344 -6.91 -20.27 5.77
CA ASN A 344 -8.03 -20.79 6.54
C ASN A 344 -9.15 -19.74 6.58
N PHE A 345 -10.25 -20.02 5.89
CA PHE A 345 -11.39 -19.12 5.84
C PHE A 345 -12.39 -19.40 6.96
N HIS A 346 -12.89 -18.32 7.54
CA HIS A 346 -13.95 -18.30 8.52
C HIS A 346 -15.09 -17.41 8.03
N THR A 347 -16.32 -17.70 8.44
CA THR A 347 -17.50 -16.87 8.19
C THR A 347 -18.20 -16.57 9.51
N PHE A 348 -19.02 -15.52 9.54
CA PHE A 348 -19.86 -15.23 10.69
C PHE A 348 -21.27 -15.80 10.48
N THR A 349 -21.74 -16.57 11.47
CA THR A 349 -23.11 -17.07 11.54
C THR A 349 -23.81 -16.46 12.74
N GLU A 350 -25.14 -16.33 12.68
CA GLU A 350 -25.92 -15.80 13.78
C GLU A 350 -25.94 -16.80 14.95
N SER A 351 -25.76 -16.30 16.17
CA SER A 351 -25.77 -17.14 17.37
C SER A 351 -26.35 -16.39 18.56
N THR A 352 -27.22 -17.03 19.32
CA THR A 352 -27.86 -16.43 20.50
C THR A 352 -26.93 -16.25 21.69
N ALA A 353 -25.80 -16.99 21.73
CA ALA A 353 -24.91 -17.03 22.90
C ALA A 353 -23.46 -16.59 22.64
N SER A 354 -23.12 -16.04 21.46
CA SER A 354 -21.71 -15.81 21.07
C SER A 354 -21.24 -14.37 21.24
N THR A 355 -19.95 -14.20 21.54
CA THR A 355 -19.23 -12.93 21.68
C THR A 355 -18.37 -12.58 20.45
N SER A 356 -18.47 -13.32 19.34
CA SER A 356 -17.53 -13.18 18.21
C SER A 356 -17.70 -11.89 17.40
N THR A 357 -18.76 -11.12 17.62
CA THR A 357 -18.89 -9.76 17.08
C THR A 357 -17.68 -8.89 17.46
N SER A 358 -17.09 -9.10 18.64
CA SER A 358 -15.86 -8.41 19.06
C SER A 358 -14.67 -8.70 18.13
N LEU A 359 -14.55 -9.92 17.57
CA LEU A 359 -13.47 -10.25 16.63
C LEU A 359 -13.58 -9.44 15.33
N LEU A 360 -14.80 -9.29 14.80
CA LEU A 360 -15.04 -8.45 13.61
C LEU A 360 -14.66 -6.99 13.91
N LEU A 361 -15.17 -6.43 15.00
CA LEU A 361 -14.92 -5.04 15.37
C LEU A 361 -13.43 -4.79 15.62
N ARG A 362 -12.73 -5.71 16.29
CA ARG A 362 -11.28 -5.69 16.46
C ARG A 362 -10.54 -5.74 15.12
N SER A 363 -10.95 -6.62 14.20
CA SER A 363 -10.31 -6.72 12.87
C SER A 363 -10.48 -5.43 12.06
N ILE A 364 -11.65 -4.78 12.17
CA ILE A 364 -11.92 -3.47 11.55
C ILE A 364 -11.06 -2.38 12.19
N ALA A 365 -10.93 -2.36 13.52
CA ALA A 365 -10.12 -1.40 14.26
C ALA A 365 -8.61 -1.49 13.94
N GLU A 366 -8.11 -2.69 13.61
CA GLU A 366 -6.71 -2.91 13.26
C GLU A 366 -6.34 -2.46 11.84
N LEU A 367 -7.30 -2.29 10.92
CA LEU A 367 -7.04 -1.95 9.51
C LEU A 367 -6.09 -0.76 9.27
N PRO A 368 -6.15 0.36 10.02
CA PRO A 368 -5.19 1.46 9.85
C PRO A 368 -3.77 1.10 10.29
N PHE A 369 -3.62 0.03 11.08
CA PHE A 369 -2.39 -0.38 11.75
C PHE A 369 -1.83 -1.72 11.25
N THR A 370 -2.37 -2.29 10.15
CA THR A 370 -1.89 -3.55 9.55
C THR A 370 -1.04 -3.30 8.30
N GLY A 371 -0.33 -2.17 8.31
CA GLY A 371 0.52 -1.75 7.20
C GLY A 371 -0.04 -0.63 6.36
N GLY A 372 -1.34 -0.28 6.51
CA GLY A 372 -2.02 0.84 5.87
C GLY A 372 -3.23 0.41 5.03
N LEU A 373 -3.99 1.40 4.56
CA LEU A 373 -5.26 1.18 3.87
C LEU A 373 -5.08 0.91 2.38
N VAL A 374 -5.66 -0.20 1.91
CA VAL A 374 -5.48 -0.72 0.55
C VAL A 374 -6.41 -0.05 -0.47
N PRO A 375 -6.05 -0.04 -1.76
CA PRO A 375 -6.82 0.65 -2.79
C PRO A 375 -8.10 -0.07 -3.25
N LEU A 376 -8.19 -1.37 -3.01
CA LEU A 376 -9.23 -2.25 -3.54
C LEU A 376 -9.88 -3.05 -2.42
N ALA A 377 -11.21 -3.18 -2.47
CA ALA A 377 -11.97 -3.96 -1.50
C ALA A 377 -13.27 -4.52 -2.10
N SER A 378 -13.80 -5.60 -1.52
CA SER A 378 -15.14 -6.07 -1.89
C SER A 378 -16.25 -5.17 -1.34
N MET A 379 -17.39 -5.11 -2.04
CA MET A 379 -18.53 -4.27 -1.62
C MET A 379 -19.08 -4.63 -0.23
N PRO A 380 -19.30 -5.93 0.12
CA PRO A 380 -19.81 -6.29 1.44
C PRO A 380 -18.87 -5.81 2.56
N LEU A 381 -17.56 -5.98 2.39
CA LEU A 381 -16.56 -5.53 3.37
C LEU A 381 -16.61 -4.01 3.57
N VAL A 382 -16.61 -3.25 2.47
CA VAL A 382 -16.67 -1.78 2.54
C VAL A 382 -17.95 -1.30 3.23
N SER A 383 -19.08 -1.94 2.93
CA SER A 383 -20.36 -1.60 3.53
C SER A 383 -20.39 -1.90 5.03
N THR A 384 -19.84 -3.04 5.45
CA THR A 384 -19.74 -3.42 6.87
C THR A 384 -18.85 -2.45 7.63
N VAL A 385 -17.65 -2.15 7.11
CA VAL A 385 -16.73 -1.17 7.74
C VAL A 385 -17.38 0.20 7.82
N ARG A 386 -18.07 0.64 6.76
CA ARG A 386 -18.75 1.94 6.73
C ARG A 386 -19.83 2.00 7.79
N PHE A 387 -20.70 0.99 7.87
CA PHE A 387 -21.76 0.93 8.87
C PHE A 387 -21.17 1.05 10.28
N VAL A 388 -20.21 0.17 10.61
CA VAL A 388 -19.56 0.13 11.92
C VAL A 388 -18.85 1.44 12.27
N ALA A 389 -17.97 1.95 11.39
CA ALA A 389 -17.10 3.08 11.72
C ALA A 389 -17.80 4.44 11.62
N SER A 390 -18.94 4.53 10.93
CA SER A 390 -19.67 5.79 10.74
C SER A 390 -20.52 6.20 11.94
N ALA A 391 -20.81 5.30 12.89
CA ALA A 391 -21.74 5.54 13.99
C ALA A 391 -23.15 5.96 13.53
N GLY A 392 -23.56 5.54 12.32
CA GLY A 392 -24.81 5.98 11.70
C GLY A 392 -24.81 7.45 11.23
N LEU A 393 -23.67 8.14 11.31
CA LEU A 393 -23.56 9.55 10.94
C LEU A 393 -23.13 9.72 9.48
N PRO A 394 -23.65 10.75 8.78
CA PRO A 394 -23.21 11.04 7.42
C PRO A 394 -21.76 11.59 7.43
N PRO A 395 -20.96 11.22 6.42
CA PRO A 395 -19.57 11.68 6.32
C PRO A 395 -19.44 13.19 6.05
N ALA A 396 -20.37 13.79 5.30
CA ALA A 396 -20.36 15.21 4.94
C ALA A 396 -18.97 15.67 4.43
N ARG A 397 -18.40 16.75 4.99
CA ARG A 397 -17.09 17.31 4.60
C ARG A 397 -15.88 16.59 5.23
N LEU A 398 -16.03 15.35 5.69
CA LEU A 398 -14.98 14.59 6.37
C LEU A 398 -13.63 14.61 5.64
N LEU A 399 -13.60 14.28 4.34
CA LEU A 399 -12.36 14.26 3.54
C LEU A 399 -11.67 15.62 3.51
N GLN A 400 -12.42 16.70 3.32
CA GLN A 400 -11.88 18.06 3.33
C GLN A 400 -11.28 18.41 4.70
N ARG A 401 -11.93 17.99 5.79
CA ARG A 401 -11.45 18.22 7.16
C ARG A 401 -10.23 17.36 7.51
N LEU A 402 -10.11 16.14 6.98
CA LEU A 402 -8.91 15.31 7.14
C LEU A 402 -7.71 15.94 6.42
N GLU A 403 -7.86 16.46 5.21
CA GLU A 403 -6.78 17.22 4.54
C GLU A 403 -6.43 18.53 5.27
N ALA A 404 -7.35 19.12 6.03
CA ALA A 404 -7.03 20.22 6.93
C ALA A 404 -6.19 19.76 8.12
N LEU A 405 -6.44 18.55 8.65
CA LEU A 405 -5.66 17.98 9.74
C LEU A 405 -4.25 17.59 9.28
N VAL A 406 -4.10 17.06 8.07
CA VAL A 406 -2.79 16.78 7.46
C VAL A 406 -1.95 18.07 7.40
N ASP A 407 -2.52 19.19 6.96
CA ASP A 407 -1.83 20.49 6.94
C ASP A 407 -1.48 21.00 8.34
N LYS A 408 -2.37 20.82 9.32
CA LYS A 408 -2.08 21.15 10.72
C LYS A 408 -0.86 20.39 11.23
N VAL A 409 -0.81 19.07 10.99
CA VAL A 409 0.33 18.22 11.37
C VAL A 409 1.58 18.57 10.56
N HIS A 410 1.45 18.93 9.28
CA HIS A 410 2.56 19.39 8.44
C HIS A 410 3.22 20.66 8.99
N ARG A 411 2.41 21.67 9.34
CA ARG A 411 2.89 22.96 9.87
C ARG A 411 3.58 22.84 11.22
N HIS A 412 3.25 21.81 12.00
CA HIS A 412 3.96 21.50 13.23
C HIS A 412 5.41 21.06 12.99
N SER A 413 5.74 20.50 11.82
CA SER A 413 7.10 20.04 11.49
C SER A 413 7.39 20.11 9.98
N PRO A 414 7.43 21.32 9.38
CA PRO A 414 7.47 21.51 7.93
C PRO A 414 8.77 20.99 7.30
N ASN A 415 9.86 21.05 8.06
CA ASN A 415 11.20 20.59 7.66
C ASN A 415 11.26 19.08 7.34
N LEU A 416 10.31 18.28 7.82
CA LEU A 416 10.31 16.83 7.60
C LEU A 416 9.75 16.43 6.23
N GLN A 417 8.93 17.29 5.61
CA GLN A 417 8.29 17.06 4.30
C GLN A 417 7.61 15.68 4.21
N LEU A 418 6.83 15.32 5.23
CA LEU A 418 6.24 13.97 5.36
C LEU A 418 5.12 13.69 4.35
N PHE A 419 4.35 14.71 3.98
CA PHE A 419 3.10 14.56 3.25
C PHE A 419 3.23 14.78 1.73
N GLY A 420 4.47 14.74 1.22
CA GLY A 420 4.77 14.95 -0.18
C GLY A 420 4.77 16.43 -0.59
N PRO A 421 5.06 16.71 -1.88
CA PRO A 421 5.29 18.07 -2.37
C PRO A 421 4.03 18.93 -2.44
N LEU A 422 2.83 18.32 -2.40
CA LEU A 422 1.56 19.07 -2.38
C LEU A 422 1.48 20.06 -1.20
N PHE A 423 2.15 19.75 -0.09
CA PHE A 423 2.14 20.56 1.14
C PHE A 423 3.27 21.60 1.21
N GLU A 424 4.14 21.66 0.21
CA GLU A 424 5.16 22.71 0.13
C GLU A 424 4.50 24.08 -0.03
N SER A 425 5.11 25.11 0.56
CA SER A 425 4.59 26.49 0.54
C SER A 425 4.35 27.02 -0.88
N ASN A 426 5.19 26.62 -1.84
CA ASN A 426 5.08 26.99 -3.24
C ASN A 426 3.82 26.42 -3.92
N ASN A 427 3.22 25.37 -3.35
CA ASN A 427 2.07 24.65 -3.89
C ASN A 427 0.75 24.97 -3.16
N ALA A 428 0.71 26.03 -2.33
CA ALA A 428 -0.47 26.41 -1.56
C ALA A 428 -1.75 26.58 -2.41
N GLY A 429 -1.62 27.09 -3.64
CA GLY A 429 -2.75 27.22 -4.57
C GLY A 429 -3.30 25.87 -5.05
N LEU A 430 -2.44 24.86 -5.23
CA LEU A 430 -2.86 23.49 -5.57
C LEU A 430 -3.54 22.81 -4.39
N LEU A 431 -3.00 22.99 -3.17
CA LEU A 431 -3.61 22.48 -1.95
C LEU A 431 -5.01 23.08 -1.71
N PHE A 432 -5.18 24.38 -1.97
CA PHE A 432 -6.49 25.04 -1.90
C PHE A 432 -7.49 24.42 -2.88
N ARG A 433 -7.09 24.22 -4.14
CA ARG A 433 -7.92 23.58 -5.17
C ARG A 433 -8.30 22.15 -4.79
N GLU A 434 -7.38 21.38 -4.21
CA GLU A 434 -7.66 20.02 -3.74
C GLU A 434 -8.72 20.03 -2.63
N ARG A 435 -8.64 20.98 -1.67
CA ARG A 435 -9.66 21.13 -0.63
C ARG A 435 -11.02 21.56 -1.16
N GLU A 436 -11.03 22.46 -2.14
CA GLU A 436 -12.27 22.89 -2.79
C GLU A 436 -12.92 21.71 -3.53
N ARG A 437 -12.11 20.91 -4.23
CA ARG A 437 -12.54 19.70 -4.92
C ARG A 437 -13.11 18.67 -3.95
N LEU A 438 -12.50 18.47 -2.79
CA LEU A 438 -13.03 17.62 -1.73
C LEU A 438 -14.33 18.18 -1.12
N GLY A 439 -14.46 19.50 -1.00
CA GLY A 439 -15.71 20.14 -0.61
C GLY A 439 -16.83 19.90 -1.62
N LYS A 440 -16.50 19.90 -2.92
CA LYS A 440 -17.42 19.58 -4.01
C LYS A 440 -17.84 18.10 -3.99
N LEU A 441 -16.89 17.19 -3.78
CA LEU A 441 -17.14 15.76 -3.60
C LEU A 441 -18.14 15.50 -2.46
N ALA A 442 -17.99 16.19 -1.32
CA ALA A 442 -18.92 16.09 -0.19
C ALA A 442 -20.36 16.55 -0.51
N THR A 443 -20.53 17.41 -1.53
CA THR A 443 -21.85 17.86 -2.01
C THR A 443 -22.38 17.04 -3.18
N GLY A 444 -21.64 16.04 -3.66
CA GLY A 444 -22.00 15.26 -4.85
C GLY A 444 -21.87 16.02 -6.17
N THR A 445 -21.24 17.21 -6.18
CA THR A 445 -21.05 18.00 -7.42
C THR A 445 -19.91 17.47 -8.30
N VAL A 446 -18.98 16.72 -7.70
CA VAL A 446 -17.97 15.94 -8.41
C VAL A 446 -18.20 14.49 -8.02
N THR A 447 -18.40 13.61 -9.00
CA THR A 447 -18.71 12.19 -8.79
C THR A 447 -17.51 11.28 -9.04
N GLU A 448 -16.55 11.73 -9.86
CA GLU A 448 -15.42 10.90 -10.28
C GLU A 448 -14.09 11.45 -9.75
N GLU A 449 -13.29 10.56 -9.18
CA GLU A 449 -11.89 10.82 -8.85
C GLU A 449 -11.04 9.66 -9.37
N SER A 450 -9.82 9.97 -9.80
CA SER A 450 -8.86 8.93 -10.17
C SER A 450 -8.49 8.08 -8.95
N LEU A 451 -8.28 6.78 -9.16
CA LEU A 451 -7.84 5.88 -8.10
C LEU A 451 -6.49 6.32 -7.50
N ALA A 452 -5.58 6.84 -8.33
CA ALA A 452 -4.30 7.39 -7.89
C ALA A 452 -4.45 8.54 -6.89
N ASP A 453 -5.39 9.48 -7.13
CA ASP A 453 -5.63 10.59 -6.19
C ASP A 453 -6.23 10.09 -4.86
N LYS A 454 -7.18 9.15 -4.93
CA LYS A 454 -7.80 8.53 -3.74
C LYS A 454 -6.75 7.85 -2.86
N VAL A 455 -5.83 7.09 -3.45
CA VAL A 455 -4.82 6.36 -2.67
C VAL A 455 -3.70 7.27 -2.17
N ALA A 456 -3.24 8.24 -2.96
CA ALA A 456 -2.26 9.20 -2.49
C ALA A 456 -2.78 9.98 -1.27
N ARG A 457 -4.09 10.29 -1.25
CA ARG A 457 -4.78 10.84 -0.08
C ARG A 457 -4.77 9.88 1.11
N MET A 458 -5.14 8.60 0.92
CA MET A 458 -5.11 7.62 2.00
C MET A 458 -3.70 7.44 2.58
N HIS A 459 -2.66 7.45 1.73
CA HIS A 459 -1.27 7.41 2.19
C HIS A 459 -0.92 8.62 3.07
N ARG A 460 -1.40 9.83 2.75
CA ARG A 460 -1.22 11.00 3.61
C ARG A 460 -1.93 10.84 4.95
N TYR A 461 -3.14 10.25 4.96
CA TYR A 461 -3.89 10.02 6.20
C TYR A 461 -3.22 9.00 7.11
N ILE A 462 -2.68 7.90 6.54
CA ILE A 462 -1.87 6.95 7.31
C ILE A 462 -0.59 7.61 7.83
N THR A 463 0.14 8.33 6.99
CA THR A 463 1.34 9.08 7.41
C THR A 463 1.01 10.07 8.54
N MET A 464 -0.19 10.65 8.52
CA MET A 464 -0.66 11.59 9.54
C MET A 464 -0.90 10.85 10.87
N LEU A 465 -1.54 9.68 10.85
CA LEU A 465 -1.70 8.84 12.05
C LEU A 465 -0.33 8.43 12.63
N GLU A 466 0.59 7.96 11.80
CA GLU A 466 1.96 7.61 12.21
C GLU A 466 2.69 8.78 12.87
N ARG A 467 2.49 9.99 12.34
CA ARG A 467 3.08 11.20 12.91
C ARG A 467 2.40 11.62 14.20
N LEU A 468 1.07 11.55 14.29
CA LEU A 468 0.33 11.88 15.51
C LEU A 468 0.75 10.98 16.67
N MET A 469 0.93 9.67 16.42
CA MET A 469 1.48 8.75 17.41
C MET A 469 2.90 9.14 17.82
N ALA A 470 3.76 9.50 16.86
CA ALA A 470 5.14 9.92 17.14
C ALA A 470 5.25 11.25 17.92
N LEU A 471 4.17 12.04 18.01
CA LEU A 471 4.11 13.28 18.77
C LEU A 471 3.65 13.07 20.23
N VAL A 472 3.21 11.87 20.62
CA VAL A 472 2.79 11.57 22.00
C VAL A 472 4.04 11.63 22.91
N PRO A 473 4.05 12.49 23.95
CA PRO A 473 5.19 12.62 24.84
C PRO A 473 5.32 11.41 25.79
N ASP A 474 6.52 11.23 26.33
CA ASP A 474 6.82 10.37 27.51
C ASP A 474 6.44 8.88 27.41
N MET A 475 6.22 8.35 26.21
CA MET A 475 5.92 6.93 25.98
C MET A 475 6.84 6.30 24.94
N LYS A 476 7.10 4.98 25.07
CA LYS A 476 7.85 4.25 24.04
C LYS A 476 6.94 3.98 22.84
N GLN A 477 7.55 3.85 21.66
CA GLN A 477 6.83 3.68 20.39
C GLN A 477 5.87 2.49 20.38
N GLN A 478 6.32 1.36 20.93
CA GLN A 478 5.53 0.14 21.02
C GLN A 478 4.33 0.30 21.96
N ASP A 479 4.55 0.95 23.11
CA ASP A 479 3.51 1.24 24.10
C ASP A 479 2.46 2.20 23.53
N ILE A 480 2.88 3.22 22.77
CA ILE A 480 1.98 4.15 22.07
C ILE A 480 1.14 3.40 21.05
N LEU A 481 1.77 2.61 20.16
CA LEU A 481 1.04 1.86 19.13
C LEU A 481 0.03 0.90 19.76
N PHE A 482 0.42 0.18 20.81
CA PHE A 482 -0.47 -0.72 21.55
C PHE A 482 -1.66 0.03 22.15
N ALA A 483 -1.40 1.13 22.87
CA ALA A 483 -2.46 1.90 23.52
C ALA A 483 -3.41 2.58 22.52
N VAL A 484 -2.89 3.05 21.38
CA VAL A 484 -3.72 3.63 20.30
C VAL A 484 -4.56 2.55 19.63
N ARG A 485 -4.05 1.34 19.41
CA ARG A 485 -4.83 0.21 18.89
C ARG A 485 -5.97 -0.17 19.83
N GLU A 486 -5.68 -0.32 21.12
CA GLU A 486 -6.69 -0.62 22.14
C GLU A 486 -7.77 0.47 22.22
N ALA A 487 -7.36 1.74 22.22
CA ALA A 487 -8.29 2.87 22.22
C ALA A 487 -9.13 2.93 20.92
N THR A 488 -8.54 2.57 19.77
CA THR A 488 -9.27 2.51 18.50
C THR A 488 -10.28 1.39 18.49
N GLN A 489 -9.97 0.24 19.09
CA GLN A 489 -10.92 -0.85 19.27
C GLN A 489 -12.14 -0.38 20.08
N LYS A 490 -11.93 0.26 21.24
CA LYS A 490 -13.02 0.79 22.08
C LYS A 490 -13.86 1.84 21.35
N GLU A 491 -13.22 2.72 20.57
CA GLU A 491 -13.90 3.73 19.76
C GLU A 491 -14.74 3.10 18.63
N ILE A 492 -14.28 2.00 18.03
CA ILE A 492 -15.03 1.25 17.01
C ILE A 492 -16.20 0.49 17.62
N GLU A 493 -16.02 -0.11 18.81
CA GLU A 493 -17.10 -0.77 19.55
C GLU A 493 -18.21 0.22 19.89
N ARG A 494 -17.86 1.39 20.43
CA ARG A 494 -18.82 2.48 20.68
C ARG A 494 -19.53 2.95 19.41
N SER A 495 -18.77 3.16 18.34
CA SER A 495 -19.32 3.55 17.04
C SER A 495 -20.30 2.52 16.49
N TYR A 496 -20.08 1.23 16.72
CA TYR A 496 -21.01 0.19 16.32
C TYR A 496 -22.31 0.24 17.13
N GLU A 497 -22.24 0.42 18.45
CA GLU A 497 -23.41 0.60 19.31
C GLU A 497 -24.25 1.80 18.86
N ASP A 498 -23.60 2.94 18.59
CA ASP A 498 -24.25 4.15 18.09
C ASP A 498 -24.91 3.91 16.70
N ALA A 499 -24.25 3.15 15.82
CA ALA A 499 -24.79 2.80 14.51
C ALA A 499 -26.05 1.92 14.60
N ILE A 500 -26.07 0.94 15.51
CA ILE A 500 -27.26 0.11 15.78
C ILE A 500 -28.39 0.97 16.34
N ALA A 501 -28.09 1.84 17.29
CA ALA A 501 -29.08 2.76 17.86
C ALA A 501 -29.70 3.66 16.77
N ALA A 502 -28.86 4.22 15.89
CA ALA A 502 -29.34 5.01 14.75
C ALA A 502 -30.18 4.20 13.76
N ALA A 503 -29.79 2.95 13.46
CA ALA A 503 -30.51 2.07 12.55
C ALA A 503 -31.90 1.68 13.09
N SER A 504 -32.00 1.37 14.38
CA SER A 504 -33.27 1.01 15.02
C SER A 504 -34.29 2.15 15.05
N LEU A 505 -33.83 3.41 15.17
CA LEU A 505 -34.69 4.59 15.05
C LEU A 505 -35.22 4.80 13.63
N GLY A 506 -34.44 4.43 12.61
CA GLY A 506 -34.82 4.57 11.20
C GLY A 506 -35.92 3.60 10.76
N THR A 507 -35.90 2.35 11.25
CA THR A 507 -36.83 1.29 10.85
C THR A 507 -38.31 1.60 11.17
N ASN A 508 -38.57 2.42 12.20
CA ASN A 508 -39.95 2.77 12.58
C ASN A 508 -40.58 3.82 11.65
N ASN A 509 -39.78 4.53 10.86
CA ASN A 509 -40.24 5.48 9.85
C ASN A 509 -40.30 4.78 8.49
N ASN A 510 -41.38 4.02 8.26
CA ASN A 510 -41.68 3.20 7.07
C ASN A 510 -41.69 3.94 5.70
N SER A 511 -41.11 5.13 5.56
CA SER A 511 -40.73 5.67 4.26
C SER A 511 -39.36 5.13 3.88
N SER A 512 -39.35 4.20 2.92
CA SER A 512 -38.24 3.53 2.24
C SER A 512 -37.10 4.46 1.84
N THR A 513 -36.38 4.97 2.83
CA THR A 513 -35.09 5.61 2.67
C THR A 513 -34.11 4.51 3.03
N GLU A 514 -33.97 3.53 2.13
CA GLU A 514 -32.71 2.79 2.07
C GLU A 514 -31.60 3.83 2.23
N PHE A 515 -30.57 3.52 3.02
CA PHE A 515 -29.28 4.17 2.94
C PHE A 515 -28.82 4.06 1.48
N GLN A 516 -29.37 4.93 0.62
CA GLN A 516 -29.02 5.04 -0.77
C GLN A 516 -27.55 5.39 -0.71
N VAL A 517 -26.73 4.43 -1.11
CA VAL A 517 -25.44 4.70 -1.73
C VAL A 517 -25.75 5.78 -2.76
N PHE A 518 -25.55 7.05 -2.40
CA PHE A 518 -26.09 8.22 -3.10
C PHE A 518 -26.08 7.99 -4.61
N PRO A 519 -27.23 7.72 -5.27
CA PRO A 519 -27.33 8.02 -6.68
C PRO A 519 -27.25 9.54 -6.75
N ALA A 520 -26.49 10.03 -7.72
CA ALA A 520 -26.32 11.46 -7.97
C ALA A 520 -27.69 12.17 -7.86
N PRO A 521 -27.77 13.33 -7.17
CA PRO A 521 -29.03 14.05 -7.07
C PRO A 521 -29.53 14.31 -8.49
N ALA A 522 -30.73 13.82 -8.80
CA ALA A 522 -31.40 14.12 -10.06
C ALA A 522 -31.38 15.64 -10.21
N THR A 523 -30.65 16.09 -11.21
CA THR A 523 -30.46 17.49 -11.56
C THR A 523 -31.80 18.01 -12.03
N SER A 524 -32.65 18.44 -11.10
CA SER A 524 -33.74 19.34 -11.44
C SER A 524 -33.08 20.64 -11.93
N PRO A 525 -33.27 21.03 -13.20
CA PRO A 525 -32.68 22.25 -13.73
C PRO A 525 -33.43 23.43 -13.10
N SER A 526 -32.96 23.87 -11.94
CA SER A 526 -33.34 25.16 -11.36
C SER A 526 -32.77 26.26 -12.27
N LYS A 527 -33.56 26.65 -13.27
CA LYS A 527 -33.37 27.85 -14.09
C LYS A 527 -33.48 29.08 -13.18
N ARG A 528 -32.44 29.39 -12.41
CA ARG A 528 -32.25 30.75 -11.91
C ARG A 528 -31.62 31.58 -13.03
N TYR A 529 -32.47 32.19 -13.83
CA TYR A 529 -32.13 33.38 -14.60
C TYR A 529 -31.78 34.50 -13.62
N SER A 530 -30.50 34.60 -13.23
CA SER A 530 -29.97 35.82 -12.64
C SER A 530 -29.21 36.59 -13.71
N SER A 531 -29.89 37.64 -14.18
CA SER A 531 -29.41 38.76 -14.99
C SER A 531 -27.90 39.02 -14.95
N LEU A 532 -27.29 38.95 -16.13
CA LEU A 532 -26.02 39.59 -16.45
C LEU A 532 -26.10 41.08 -16.12
N SER A 533 -25.46 41.52 -15.04
CA SER A 533 -25.06 42.93 -14.91
C SER A 533 -23.65 43.07 -15.48
N GLY A 534 -23.59 43.60 -16.69
CA GLY A 534 -22.33 44.00 -17.30
C GLY A 534 -21.72 45.17 -16.52
N ARG A 535 -20.50 44.98 -16.01
CA ARG A 535 -19.65 46.11 -15.60
C ARG A 535 -18.35 46.10 -16.37
N ARG A 536 -18.42 46.85 -17.47
CA ARG A 536 -17.33 47.37 -18.29
C ARG A 536 -16.47 48.29 -17.41
N SER A 537 -15.31 47.84 -16.95
CA SER A 537 -14.32 48.71 -16.30
C SER A 537 -13.45 49.37 -17.37
N LYS A 538 -13.74 50.65 -17.65
CA LYS A 538 -12.82 51.55 -18.35
C LYS A 538 -11.83 52.11 -17.34
N ARG A 539 -10.57 51.88 -17.64
CA ARG A 539 -9.38 52.45 -16.99
C ARG A 539 -9.28 53.92 -17.36
N SER A 540 -9.36 54.82 -16.38
CA SER A 540 -8.91 56.21 -16.55
C SER A 540 -8.16 56.66 -15.29
N SER A 541 -6.84 56.76 -15.44
CA SER A 541 -5.96 57.56 -14.61
C SER A 541 -6.09 59.03 -15.02
N VAL A 542 -6.28 59.96 -14.07
CA VAL A 542 -5.58 61.26 -13.99
C VAL A 542 -5.77 61.80 -12.55
N SER A 543 -4.69 62.38 -12.08
CA SER A 543 -4.31 62.93 -10.79
C SER A 543 -4.79 64.37 -10.50
N ILE A 544 -4.74 64.75 -9.22
CA ILE A 544 -4.17 65.99 -8.61
C ILE A 544 -5.07 66.64 -7.52
N ALA A 545 -4.48 66.69 -6.32
CA ALA A 545 -4.54 67.66 -5.20
C ALA A 545 -5.85 68.38 -4.83
N SER A 546 -6.23 68.32 -3.55
CA SER A 546 -5.93 69.34 -2.52
C SER A 546 -6.74 69.09 -1.23
N ALA A 547 -6.14 69.37 -0.07
CA ALA A 547 -6.73 69.28 1.29
C ALA A 547 -7.53 70.57 1.61
N PRO A 548 -8.06 70.83 2.84
CA PRO A 548 -8.19 70.01 4.06
C PRO A 548 -9.57 70.12 4.78
N SER A 549 -9.66 69.41 5.92
CA SER A 549 -10.52 69.67 7.10
C SER A 549 -12.00 69.25 7.09
N SER A 550 -12.31 68.19 7.85
CA SER A 550 -13.38 68.19 8.87
C SER A 550 -13.32 66.91 9.72
N PRO A 551 -13.52 67.01 11.05
CA PRO A 551 -13.51 65.87 11.97
C PRO A 551 -14.94 65.40 12.23
N CYS A 552 -15.23 64.09 12.09
CA CYS A 552 -16.29 63.46 12.87
C CYS A 552 -16.38 61.94 12.71
N MET A 553 -16.45 61.30 13.88
CA MET A 553 -17.09 60.02 14.21
C MET A 553 -16.30 58.71 14.00
N PRO A 554 -16.11 57.92 15.08
CA PRO A 554 -15.68 56.54 14.96
C PRO A 554 -16.86 55.70 14.49
N VAL A 555 -16.82 55.28 13.22
CA VAL A 555 -17.70 54.21 12.73
C VAL A 555 -17.19 52.91 13.32
N SER A 556 -17.96 52.35 14.27
CA SER A 556 -17.81 50.99 14.77
C SER A 556 -17.76 50.03 13.58
N GLN A 557 -16.57 49.47 13.33
CA GLN A 557 -16.40 48.33 12.45
C GLN A 557 -17.01 47.11 13.14
N GLU A 558 -18.33 46.94 12.99
CA GLU A 558 -18.92 45.60 13.10
C GLU A 558 -18.40 44.77 11.93
N THR A 559 -17.34 44.01 12.21
CA THR A 559 -16.91 42.87 11.40
C THR A 559 -18.07 41.88 11.28
N LEU A 560 -18.93 42.10 10.28
CA LEU A 560 -19.89 41.13 9.77
C LEU A 560 -19.16 39.99 9.05
N THR A 561 -18.33 39.24 9.77
CA THR A 561 -18.01 37.86 9.39
C THR A 561 -19.13 36.98 9.93
N SER A 562 -20.32 37.13 9.33
CA SER A 562 -21.42 36.19 9.52
C SER A 562 -20.93 34.78 9.15
N PRO A 563 -20.85 33.82 10.09
CA PRO A 563 -20.56 32.45 9.74
C PRO A 563 -21.79 31.93 8.98
N ARG A 564 -21.67 31.85 7.66
CA ARG A 564 -22.72 31.32 6.79
C ARG A 564 -22.94 29.85 7.16
N SER A 565 -23.90 29.60 8.05
CA SER A 565 -24.35 28.27 8.45
C SER A 565 -24.73 27.50 7.19
N SER A 566 -23.85 26.59 6.77
CA SER A 566 -24.10 25.76 5.59
C SER A 566 -25.17 24.74 5.97
N SER A 567 -26.44 25.04 5.67
CA SER A 567 -27.61 24.21 5.97
C SER A 567 -27.69 22.91 5.15
N THR A 568 -26.64 22.55 4.42
CA THR A 568 -26.63 21.42 3.49
C THR A 568 -26.43 20.06 4.17
N PHE A 569 -26.06 20.04 5.46
CA PHE A 569 -25.79 18.80 6.19
C PHE A 569 -26.49 18.82 7.55
N SER A 570 -26.80 17.63 8.08
CA SER A 570 -27.35 17.44 9.43
C SER A 570 -26.50 18.14 10.49
N VAL A 571 -27.16 18.51 11.60
CA VAL A 571 -26.51 19.20 12.71
C VAL A 571 -25.38 18.35 13.31
N GLN A 572 -25.52 17.03 13.32
CA GLN A 572 -24.48 16.07 13.72
C GLN A 572 -23.99 15.29 12.49
N ASN A 573 -22.69 15.37 12.21
CA ASN A 573 -22.04 14.67 11.11
C ASN A 573 -20.54 14.52 11.39
N LEU A 574 -19.89 13.55 10.74
CA LEU A 574 -18.47 13.22 10.99
C LEU A 574 -17.51 14.37 10.61
N GLY A 575 -17.91 15.23 9.68
CA GLY A 575 -17.16 16.44 9.34
C GLY A 575 -17.07 17.43 10.50
N LYS A 576 -18.14 17.58 11.29
CA LYS A 576 -18.14 18.42 12.51
C LYS A 576 -17.37 17.78 13.66
N ASP A 577 -17.45 16.45 13.78
CA ASP A 577 -16.65 15.71 14.76
C ASP A 577 -15.15 15.89 14.54
N LEU A 578 -14.72 15.90 13.28
CA LEU A 578 -13.32 16.18 12.96
C LEU A 578 -12.97 17.67 13.12
N GLU A 579 -13.92 18.57 12.90
CA GLU A 579 -13.74 20.00 13.16
C GLU A 579 -13.48 20.28 14.64
N SER A 580 -14.09 19.53 15.57
CA SER A 580 -13.77 19.66 16.99
C SER A 580 -12.33 19.23 17.29
N VAL A 581 -11.84 18.16 16.65
CA VAL A 581 -10.43 17.72 16.75
C VAL A 581 -9.46 18.73 16.12
N LEU A 582 -9.86 19.40 15.03
CA LEU A 582 -9.04 20.45 14.42
C LEU A 582 -8.83 21.65 15.36
N LYS A 583 -9.76 21.90 16.28
CA LYS A 583 -9.70 22.99 17.27
C LYS A 583 -8.80 22.66 18.47
N THR A 584 -8.55 21.39 18.77
CA THR A 584 -7.64 21.00 19.87
C THR A 584 -6.19 21.16 19.46
N ASP A 585 -5.30 21.60 20.34
CA ASP A 585 -3.88 21.79 20.03
C ASP A 585 -3.09 20.48 19.97
N LEU A 586 -1.96 20.49 19.27
CA LEU A 586 -1.01 19.35 19.24
C LEU A 586 -0.03 19.46 20.42
N PRO A 587 0.45 18.34 21.00
CA PRO A 587 0.18 16.95 20.62
C PRO A 587 -1.19 16.44 21.09
N PHE A 588 -1.76 15.49 20.36
CA PHE A 588 -3.03 14.83 20.73
C PHE A 588 -2.82 13.71 21.75
N ASN A 589 -3.82 13.50 22.60
CA ASN A 589 -3.88 12.34 23.48
C ASN A 589 -4.32 11.07 22.72
N ILE A 590 -4.10 9.90 23.32
CA ILE A 590 -4.41 8.59 22.73
C ILE A 590 -5.89 8.46 22.29
N PRO A 591 -6.90 8.86 23.10
CA PRO A 591 -8.31 8.80 22.67
C PRO A 591 -8.61 9.67 21.44
N THR A 592 -7.99 10.85 21.32
CA THR A 592 -8.17 11.72 20.15
C THR A 592 -7.56 11.08 18.91
N ILE A 593 -6.39 10.45 19.02
CA ILE A 593 -5.76 9.73 17.91
C ILE A 593 -6.63 8.54 17.46
N ALA A 594 -7.19 7.78 18.41
CA ALA A 594 -8.13 6.69 18.13
C ALA A 594 -9.38 7.16 17.38
N LYS A 595 -9.97 8.29 17.80
CA LYS A 595 -11.07 8.94 17.07
C LYS A 595 -10.67 9.33 15.65
N VAL A 596 -9.48 9.88 15.45
CA VAL A 596 -8.96 10.19 14.10
C VAL A 596 -8.78 8.91 13.27
N ALA A 597 -8.29 7.82 13.86
CA ALA A 597 -8.14 6.53 13.16
C ALA A 597 -9.48 5.98 12.68
N ARG A 598 -10.54 6.04 13.50
CA ARG A 598 -11.92 5.70 13.07
C ARG A 598 -12.38 6.58 11.91
N LEU A 599 -12.17 7.89 11.99
CA LEU A 599 -12.56 8.82 10.92
C LEU A 599 -11.80 8.57 9.61
N VAL A 600 -10.53 8.14 9.69
CA VAL A 600 -9.74 7.69 8.54
C VAL A 600 -10.32 6.41 7.93
N LEU A 601 -10.84 5.47 8.72
CA LEU A 601 -11.56 4.29 8.21
C LEU A 601 -12.82 4.69 7.42
N VAL A 602 -13.62 5.62 7.93
CA VAL A 602 -14.80 6.10 7.18
C VAL A 602 -14.37 6.74 5.86
N ALA A 603 -13.34 7.59 5.88
CA ALA A 603 -12.78 8.21 4.69
C ALA A 603 -12.26 7.19 3.66
N TRP A 604 -11.67 6.08 4.13
CA TRP A 604 -11.27 4.96 3.28
C TRP A 604 -12.46 4.32 2.59
N THR A 605 -13.56 4.08 3.30
CA THR A 605 -14.77 3.52 2.65
C THR A 605 -15.37 4.43 1.57
N GLN A 606 -15.05 5.73 1.56
CA GLN A 606 -15.44 6.65 0.48
C GLN A 606 -14.43 6.68 -0.68
N SER A 607 -13.20 6.24 -0.43
CA SER A 607 -12.07 6.39 -1.35
C SER A 607 -11.60 5.06 -1.97
N VAL A 608 -11.99 3.93 -1.40
CA VAL A 608 -11.62 2.61 -1.90
C VAL A 608 -12.38 2.26 -3.18
N GLN A 609 -11.70 1.60 -4.11
CA GLN A 609 -12.32 1.09 -5.32
C GLN A 609 -12.92 -0.29 -5.06
N ILE A 610 -14.16 -0.50 -5.49
CA ILE A 610 -14.85 -1.76 -5.33
C ILE A 610 -14.38 -2.77 -6.37
N VAL A 611 -14.16 -4.01 -5.95
CA VAL A 611 -13.90 -5.17 -6.81
C VAL A 611 -15.19 -5.96 -7.00
N ALA A 612 -15.44 -6.37 -8.23
CA ALA A 612 -16.55 -7.24 -8.62
C ALA A 612 -16.01 -8.65 -8.90
N TRP A 613 -16.51 -9.64 -8.17
CA TRP A 613 -16.15 -11.06 -8.30
C TRP A 613 -17.25 -11.89 -8.96
N GLU A 614 -18.49 -11.40 -8.95
CA GLU A 614 -19.65 -12.06 -9.55
C GLU A 614 -20.27 -11.20 -10.67
N ASP A 615 -20.94 -11.86 -11.62
CA ASP A 615 -21.65 -11.17 -12.69
C ASP A 615 -22.76 -10.28 -12.13
N GLY A 616 -22.78 -9.02 -12.56
CA GLY A 616 -23.73 -8.02 -12.09
C GLY A 616 -23.28 -7.22 -10.85
N GLU A 617 -22.12 -7.52 -10.27
CA GLU A 617 -21.52 -6.66 -9.25
C GLU A 617 -20.92 -5.38 -9.88
N ASN A 618 -21.13 -4.25 -9.21
CA ASN A 618 -20.52 -2.98 -9.60
C ASN A 618 -19.08 -2.91 -9.08
N GLY A 619 -18.09 -2.86 -9.97
CA GLY A 619 -16.70 -2.72 -9.55
C GLY A 619 -15.68 -3.00 -10.66
N LEU A 620 -14.42 -2.97 -10.27
CA LEU A 620 -13.33 -3.45 -11.10
C LEU A 620 -13.42 -4.97 -11.20
N GLN A 621 -13.64 -5.49 -12.40
CA GLN A 621 -13.52 -6.92 -12.67
C GLN A 621 -12.07 -7.28 -12.94
N PHE A 622 -11.59 -8.35 -12.33
CA PHE A 622 -10.33 -8.96 -12.70
C PHE A 622 -10.57 -9.97 -13.82
N ALA A 623 -9.77 -9.90 -14.88
CA ALA A 623 -9.85 -10.88 -15.95
C ALA A 623 -9.72 -12.29 -15.35
N GLY A 624 -10.62 -13.20 -15.74
CA GLY A 624 -10.55 -14.59 -15.31
C GLY A 624 -9.17 -15.15 -15.62
N LEU A 625 -8.53 -15.80 -14.66
CA LEU A 625 -7.16 -16.33 -14.81
C LEU A 625 -7.03 -17.23 -16.05
N ASP A 626 -8.11 -17.92 -16.40
CA ASP A 626 -8.20 -18.83 -17.56
C ASP A 626 -8.15 -18.10 -18.91
N THR A 627 -8.46 -16.80 -18.93
CA THR A 627 -8.36 -15.96 -20.14
C THR A 627 -6.94 -15.47 -20.40
N LEU A 628 -6.03 -15.61 -19.42
CA LEU A 628 -4.66 -15.15 -19.55
C LEU A 628 -3.80 -16.16 -20.33
N PRO A 629 -2.84 -15.68 -21.14
CA PRO A 629 -1.93 -16.56 -21.87
C PRO A 629 -1.12 -17.45 -20.93
N ARG A 630 -1.00 -18.74 -21.25
CA ARG A 630 -0.24 -19.70 -20.42
C ARG A 630 1.27 -19.40 -20.36
N LYS A 631 1.83 -18.78 -21.40
CA LYS A 631 3.28 -18.49 -21.51
C LYS A 631 3.50 -16.98 -21.57
N MET A 632 3.85 -16.39 -20.44
CA MET A 632 4.16 -14.97 -20.31
C MET A 632 5.60 -14.78 -19.84
N VAL A 633 6.24 -13.71 -20.32
CA VAL A 633 7.60 -13.32 -19.96
C VAL A 633 7.60 -11.83 -19.62
N MET A 634 8.28 -11.46 -18.54
CA MET A 634 8.49 -10.07 -18.13
C MET A 634 10.00 -9.77 -18.14
N TYR A 635 10.43 -8.66 -18.75
CA TYR A 635 11.84 -8.24 -18.81
C TYR A 635 12.05 -6.72 -18.82
#